data_AF-A0A542UQS3-F1
#
_entry.id   AF-A0A542UQS3-F1
#
_cell.length_a   1.000
_cell.length_b   1.000
_cell.length_c   1.000
_cell.angle_alpha   90.00
_cell.angle_beta   90.00
_cell.angle_gamma   90.00
#
_symmetry.space_group_name_H-M   'P 1'
#
loop_
_entity.id
_entity.type
_entity.pdbx_description
1 polymer ?
#
loop_
_entity_poly.entity_id
_entity_poly.type
_entity_poly.pdbx_seq_one_letter_code
_entity_poly.pdbx_strand_id
1 'polypeptide(L)'
;MTAPTPDRPGGASAAPDGAGVARLVAVMDRLRSPGGCPWDAQQTHESLLPYALEEVHELVEAVEHGDRGDLREELGDVLLQVVFHARLAQEHPQDPFDLDDVAEGVADKLVRRHPHVFAAGPGSSVDATAAADDVDGQHRRWDRLKRAEKPARTSALDGVPATLGALARSQKLASRARRAGLDAAAPAGPEVRPAPLPDGSLPDGSSSDASAAGAGGLGERLLALVLEADARGVDAEGALRRASAAWEERLRSAETAGAAGASGLRGPDAL
;
A
#
# COMPACT_ATOMS: atom_id res chain seq x y z
N MET A 1 6.14 -38.49 25.86
CA MET A 1 4.91 -38.70 25.07
C MET A 1 4.69 -37.47 24.22
N THR A 2 5.25 -37.47 23.01
CA THR A 2 5.08 -36.44 21.98
C THR A 2 4.12 -37.02 20.94
N ALA A 3 3.02 -36.32 20.68
CA ALA A 3 2.03 -36.75 19.69
C ALA A 3 2.65 -36.71 18.28
N PRO A 4 2.35 -37.67 17.39
CA PRO A 4 2.85 -37.65 16.03
C PRO A 4 2.11 -36.59 15.21
N THR A 5 2.86 -35.76 14.50
CA THR A 5 2.36 -34.89 13.43
C THR A 5 1.76 -35.77 12.32
N PRO A 6 0.55 -35.49 11.80
CA PRO A 6 0.03 -36.28 10.69
C PRO A 6 0.84 -35.95 9.43
N ASP A 7 1.53 -36.97 8.95
CA ASP A 7 2.22 -37.00 7.67
C ASP A 7 1.21 -36.73 6.55
N ARG A 8 1.48 -35.71 5.73
CA ARG A 8 0.63 -35.38 4.58
C ARG A 8 1.03 -36.33 3.45
N PRO A 9 0.19 -37.29 3.04
CA PRO A 9 0.61 -38.25 2.03
C PRO A 9 0.89 -37.52 0.71
N GLY A 10 2.07 -37.80 0.16
CA GLY A 10 2.46 -37.40 -1.19
C GLY A 10 1.42 -37.84 -2.21
N GLY A 11 0.82 -36.86 -2.85
CA GLY A 11 -0.23 -37.04 -3.84
C GLY A 11 -0.79 -35.66 -4.17
N ALA A 12 -0.12 -34.95 -5.08
CA ALA A 12 -0.69 -33.78 -5.71
C ALA A 12 -1.98 -34.22 -6.42
N SER A 13 -3.12 -34.06 -5.76
CA SER A 13 -4.39 -33.93 -6.45
C SER A 13 -4.27 -32.64 -7.26
N ALA A 14 -3.96 -32.78 -8.55
CA ALA A 14 -3.90 -31.70 -9.52
C ALA A 14 -5.33 -31.22 -9.77
N ALA A 15 -5.89 -30.53 -8.79
CA ALA A 15 -6.99 -29.63 -9.07
C ALA A 15 -6.51 -28.68 -10.18
N PRO A 16 -7.33 -28.39 -11.20
CA PRO A 16 -6.92 -27.49 -12.26
C PRO A 16 -6.47 -26.16 -11.63
N ASP A 17 -5.45 -25.54 -12.23
CA ASP A 17 -4.99 -24.22 -11.82
C ASP A 17 -6.20 -23.28 -11.69
N GLY A 18 -6.35 -22.63 -10.53
CA GLY A 18 -7.51 -21.76 -10.24
C GLY A 18 -8.70 -22.40 -9.53
N ALA A 19 -8.72 -23.71 -9.25
CA ALA A 19 -9.86 -24.37 -8.58
C ALA A 19 -10.25 -23.75 -7.22
N GLY A 20 -9.28 -23.23 -6.46
CA GLY A 20 -9.54 -22.52 -5.20
C GLY A 20 -10.29 -21.20 -5.39
N VAL A 21 -9.96 -20.45 -6.45
CA VAL A 21 -10.64 -19.19 -6.81
C VAL A 21 -12.06 -19.47 -7.27
N ALA A 22 -12.25 -20.46 -8.14
CA ALA A 22 -13.58 -20.88 -8.58
C ALA A 22 -14.48 -21.29 -7.40
N ARG A 23 -13.92 -22.00 -6.41
CA ARG A 23 -14.64 -22.32 -5.17
C ARG A 23 -15.02 -21.06 -4.39
N LEU A 24 -14.12 -20.08 -4.26
CA LEU A 24 -14.39 -18.83 -3.55
C LEU A 24 -15.53 -18.04 -4.23
N VAL A 25 -15.53 -17.95 -5.56
CA VAL A 25 -16.62 -17.33 -6.33
C VAL A 25 -17.95 -18.02 -6.06
N ALA A 26 -17.99 -19.36 -6.09
CA ALA A 26 -19.21 -20.11 -5.81
C ALA A 26 -19.72 -19.92 -4.37
N VAL A 27 -18.80 -19.81 -3.39
CA VAL A 27 -19.16 -19.49 -2.00
C VAL A 27 -19.77 -18.10 -1.91
N MET A 28 -19.12 -17.09 -2.50
CA MET A 28 -19.62 -15.71 -2.49
C MET A 28 -21.00 -15.59 -3.16
N ASP A 29 -21.19 -16.24 -4.32
CA ASP A 29 -22.48 -16.25 -5.00
C ASP A 29 -23.58 -16.85 -4.11
N ARG A 30 -23.29 -17.95 -3.41
CA ARG A 30 -24.23 -18.56 -2.47
C ARG A 30 -24.53 -17.66 -1.28
N LEU A 31 -23.52 -16.98 -0.73
CA LEU A 31 -23.67 -16.07 0.42
C LEU A 31 -24.55 -14.88 0.07
N ARG A 32 -24.40 -14.30 -1.12
CA ARG A 32 -25.12 -13.08 -1.51
C ARG A 32 -26.49 -13.34 -2.14
N SER A 33 -26.71 -14.51 -2.73
CA SER A 33 -27.98 -14.90 -3.36
C SER A 33 -29.12 -15.10 -2.35
N PRO A 34 -30.41 -15.07 -2.78
CA PRO A 34 -31.55 -15.36 -1.92
C PRO A 34 -31.40 -16.67 -1.13
N GLY A 35 -31.69 -16.60 0.18
CA GLY A 35 -31.48 -17.71 1.11
C GLY A 35 -30.02 -17.89 1.56
N GLY A 36 -29.14 -16.95 1.21
CA GLY A 36 -27.78 -16.80 1.75
C GLY A 36 -27.74 -15.96 3.04
N CYS A 37 -26.61 -15.29 3.27
CA CYS A 37 -26.35 -14.49 4.44
C CYS A 37 -26.96 -13.08 4.30
N PRO A 38 -27.80 -12.63 5.25
CA PRO A 38 -28.41 -11.30 5.19
C PRO A 38 -27.40 -10.14 5.25
N TRP A 39 -26.26 -10.35 5.91
CA TRP A 39 -25.21 -9.33 5.99
C TRP A 39 -24.51 -9.16 4.62
N ASP A 40 -24.16 -10.27 3.97
CA ASP A 40 -23.51 -10.25 2.66
C ASP A 40 -24.41 -9.64 1.58
N ALA A 41 -25.71 -9.97 1.62
CA ALA A 41 -26.72 -9.44 0.71
C ALA A 41 -26.91 -7.91 0.82
N GLN A 42 -26.67 -7.33 2.00
CA GLN A 42 -26.85 -5.89 2.25
C GLN A 42 -25.62 -5.05 1.90
N GLN A 43 -24.46 -5.66 1.66
CA GLN A 43 -23.25 -4.91 1.34
C GLN A 43 -23.36 -4.17 0.01
N THR A 44 -22.73 -3.01 -0.06
CA THR A 44 -22.50 -2.21 -1.27
C THR A 44 -21.00 -2.00 -1.48
N HIS A 45 -20.60 -1.45 -2.62
CA HIS A 45 -19.19 -1.10 -2.84
C HIS A 45 -18.67 -0.14 -1.76
N GLU A 46 -19.48 0.82 -1.34
CA GLU A 46 -19.12 1.84 -0.36
C GLU A 46 -19.01 1.27 1.05
N SER A 47 -19.92 0.36 1.44
CA SER A 47 -19.89 -0.25 2.78
C SER A 47 -18.67 -1.16 2.98
N LEU A 48 -18.10 -1.68 1.89
CA LEU A 48 -16.93 -2.56 1.91
C LEU A 48 -15.59 -1.82 1.97
N LEU A 49 -15.55 -0.53 1.64
CA LEU A 49 -14.29 0.24 1.59
C LEU A 49 -13.47 0.24 2.90
N PRO A 50 -14.07 0.38 4.10
CA PRO A 50 -13.30 0.32 5.35
C PRO A 50 -12.58 -1.01 5.52
N TYR A 51 -13.29 -2.12 5.29
CA TYR A 51 -12.72 -3.47 5.38
C TYR A 51 -11.61 -3.67 4.35
N ALA A 52 -11.83 -3.26 3.09
CA ALA A 52 -10.80 -3.37 2.06
C ALA A 52 -9.52 -2.57 2.37
N LEU A 53 -9.62 -1.47 3.12
CA LEU A 53 -8.44 -0.73 3.59
C LEU A 53 -7.76 -1.45 4.76
N GLU A 54 -8.53 -2.03 5.67
CA GLU A 54 -8.05 -2.83 6.81
C GLU A 54 -7.25 -4.04 6.31
N GLU A 55 -7.80 -4.88 5.42
CA GLU A 55 -7.10 -6.07 4.89
C GLU A 55 -5.79 -5.70 4.16
N VAL A 56 -5.75 -4.55 3.51
CA VAL A 56 -4.52 -4.07 2.84
C VAL A 56 -3.47 -3.63 3.87
N HIS A 57 -3.89 -3.08 5.00
CA HIS A 57 -2.98 -2.73 6.09
C HIS A 57 -2.49 -3.97 6.84
N GLU A 58 -3.36 -4.95 7.09
CA GLU A 58 -2.98 -6.24 7.70
C GLU A 58 -2.03 -7.02 6.78
N LEU A 59 -2.27 -7.02 5.46
CA LEU A 59 -1.31 -7.55 4.49
C LEU A 59 0.06 -6.88 4.56
N VAL A 60 0.10 -5.54 4.72
CA VAL A 60 1.36 -4.81 4.88
C VAL A 60 2.06 -5.23 6.16
N GLU A 61 1.31 -5.37 7.26
CA GLU A 61 1.83 -5.83 8.55
C GLU A 61 2.42 -7.24 8.46
N ALA A 62 1.69 -8.19 7.86
CA ALA A 62 2.15 -9.56 7.66
C ALA A 62 3.46 -9.62 6.84
N VAL A 63 3.60 -8.79 5.81
CA VAL A 63 4.84 -8.66 5.02
C VAL A 63 5.98 -8.08 5.87
N GLU A 64 5.72 -7.05 6.69
CA GLU A 64 6.72 -6.40 7.52
C GLU A 64 7.21 -7.31 8.68
N HIS A 65 6.34 -8.18 9.22
CA HIS A 65 6.69 -9.16 10.25
C HIS A 65 7.28 -10.47 9.73
N GLY A 66 7.11 -10.77 8.44
CA GLY A 66 7.69 -11.96 7.80
C GLY A 66 7.03 -13.28 8.20
N ASP A 67 5.81 -13.25 8.73
CA ASP A 67 5.01 -14.43 9.02
C ASP A 67 4.37 -14.96 7.74
N ARG A 68 4.63 -16.24 7.41
CA ARG A 68 4.13 -16.87 6.19
C ARG A 68 2.69 -17.37 6.32
N GLY A 69 2.24 -17.66 7.54
CA GLY A 69 0.87 -18.02 7.85
C GLY A 69 -0.02 -16.81 7.64
N ASP A 70 0.26 -15.73 8.36
CA ASP A 70 -0.47 -14.47 8.28
C ASP A 70 -0.46 -13.94 6.85
N LEU A 71 0.70 -13.91 6.16
CA LEU A 71 0.78 -13.48 4.76
C LEU A 71 -0.21 -14.23 3.84
N ARG A 72 -0.43 -15.52 4.08
CA ARG A 72 -1.37 -16.31 3.27
C ARG A 72 -2.82 -15.96 3.59
N GLU A 73 -3.12 -15.70 4.85
CA GLU A 73 -4.44 -15.29 5.34
C GLU A 73 -4.81 -13.94 4.73
N GLU A 74 -3.96 -12.93 4.91
CA GLU A 74 -4.20 -11.56 4.43
C GLU A 74 -4.29 -11.46 2.91
N LEU A 75 -3.49 -12.25 2.17
CA LEU A 75 -3.64 -12.36 0.72
C LEU A 75 -5.01 -12.96 0.32
N GLY A 76 -5.54 -13.85 1.14
CA GLY A 76 -6.87 -14.42 1.02
C GLY A 76 -7.96 -13.39 1.27
N ASP A 77 -7.80 -12.54 2.28
CA ASP A 77 -8.80 -11.52 2.64
C ASP A 77 -8.83 -10.35 1.65
N VAL A 78 -7.67 -9.91 1.17
CA VAL A 78 -7.60 -8.98 0.03
C VAL A 78 -8.25 -9.60 -1.23
N LEU A 79 -8.04 -10.90 -1.48
CA LEU A 79 -8.71 -11.60 -2.59
C LEU A 79 -10.23 -11.69 -2.38
N LEU A 80 -10.69 -11.93 -1.14
CA LEU A 80 -12.11 -11.94 -0.78
C LEU A 80 -12.76 -10.61 -1.14
N GLN A 81 -12.13 -9.47 -0.82
CA GLN A 81 -12.63 -8.15 -1.18
C GLN A 81 -12.79 -8.00 -2.70
N VAL A 82 -11.80 -8.44 -3.50
CA VAL A 82 -11.89 -8.42 -4.97
C VAL A 82 -13.08 -9.27 -5.47
N VAL A 83 -13.26 -10.48 -4.95
CA VAL A 83 -14.37 -11.37 -5.32
C VAL A 83 -15.72 -10.77 -4.92
N PHE A 84 -15.80 -10.13 -3.74
CA PHE A 84 -17.02 -9.48 -3.27
C PHE A 84 -17.42 -8.33 -4.20
N HIS A 85 -16.49 -7.42 -4.50
CA HIS A 85 -16.74 -6.32 -5.44
C HIS A 85 -17.10 -6.83 -6.84
N ALA A 86 -16.46 -7.88 -7.34
CA ALA A 86 -16.83 -8.48 -8.62
C ALA A 86 -18.23 -9.09 -8.61
N ARG A 87 -18.64 -9.75 -7.51
CA ARG A 87 -20.00 -10.31 -7.41
C ARG A 87 -21.08 -9.23 -7.32
N LEU A 88 -20.79 -8.11 -6.64
CA LEU A 88 -21.61 -6.91 -6.62
C LEU A 88 -21.75 -6.29 -8.02
N ALA A 89 -20.65 -6.21 -8.77
CA ALA A 89 -20.63 -5.63 -10.11
C ALA A 89 -21.52 -6.39 -11.10
N GLN A 90 -21.65 -7.71 -10.97
CA GLN A 90 -22.57 -8.52 -11.78
C GLN A 90 -24.04 -8.10 -11.65
N GLU A 91 -24.41 -7.45 -10.54
CA GLU A 91 -25.77 -6.96 -10.29
C GLU A 91 -26.02 -5.58 -10.90
N HIS A 92 -24.99 -4.94 -11.47
CA HIS A 92 -25.13 -3.61 -12.04
C HIS A 92 -26.06 -3.63 -13.28
N PRO A 93 -27.09 -2.77 -13.34
CA PRO A 93 -28.17 -2.90 -14.32
C PRO A 93 -27.77 -2.57 -15.77
N GLN A 94 -26.67 -1.84 -15.97
CA GLN A 94 -26.30 -1.30 -17.29
C GLN A 94 -24.90 -1.72 -17.76
N ASP A 95 -24.04 -2.08 -16.82
CA ASP A 95 -22.62 -2.33 -17.07
C ASP A 95 -22.12 -3.42 -16.10
N PRO A 96 -22.69 -4.64 -16.17
CA PRO A 96 -22.25 -5.73 -15.32
C PRO A 96 -20.92 -6.29 -15.79
N PHE A 97 -20.09 -6.68 -14.83
CA PHE A 97 -18.87 -7.45 -15.07
C PHE A 97 -18.63 -8.41 -13.90
N ASP A 98 -17.86 -9.47 -14.13
CA ASP A 98 -17.54 -10.49 -13.14
C ASP A 98 -16.03 -10.57 -12.79
N LEU A 99 -15.63 -11.61 -12.06
CA LEU A 99 -14.24 -11.79 -11.67
C LEU A 99 -13.34 -12.13 -12.88
N ASP A 100 -13.88 -12.84 -13.87
CA ASP A 100 -13.14 -13.22 -15.07
C ASP A 100 -12.89 -11.98 -15.92
N ASP A 101 -13.86 -11.07 -16.06
CA ASP A 101 -13.67 -9.77 -16.71
C ASP A 101 -12.56 -8.93 -16.04
N VAL A 102 -12.53 -8.93 -14.69
CA VAL A 102 -11.48 -8.24 -13.91
C VAL A 102 -10.11 -8.88 -14.17
N ALA A 103 -10.04 -10.21 -14.16
CA ALA A 103 -8.81 -10.98 -14.38
C ALA A 103 -8.28 -10.81 -15.82
N GLU A 104 -9.16 -10.92 -16.81
CA GLU A 104 -8.84 -10.70 -18.22
C GLU A 104 -8.34 -9.28 -18.43
N GLY A 105 -9.07 -8.27 -17.93
CA GLY A 105 -8.69 -6.86 -18.05
C GLY A 105 -7.32 -6.53 -17.45
N VAL A 106 -6.93 -7.15 -16.33
CA VAL A 106 -5.57 -7.00 -15.78
C VAL A 106 -4.53 -7.78 -16.57
N ALA A 107 -4.81 -9.01 -16.99
CA ALA A 107 -3.90 -9.85 -17.77
C ALA A 107 -3.57 -9.19 -19.11
N ASP A 108 -4.58 -8.79 -19.86
CA ASP A 108 -4.46 -8.07 -21.13
C ASP A 108 -3.62 -6.80 -21.01
N LYS A 109 -3.89 -6.02 -19.96
CA LYS A 109 -3.11 -4.80 -19.65
C LYS A 109 -1.65 -5.14 -19.35
N LEU A 110 -1.37 -6.21 -18.62
CA LEU A 110 0.00 -6.64 -18.34
C LEU A 110 0.70 -7.15 -19.61
N VAL A 111 0.03 -7.94 -20.45
CA VAL A 111 0.57 -8.41 -21.72
C VAL A 111 0.94 -7.23 -22.63
N ARG A 112 0.01 -6.29 -22.84
CA ARG A 112 0.25 -5.08 -23.65
C ARG A 112 1.41 -4.23 -23.12
N ARG A 113 1.63 -4.20 -21.80
CA ARG A 113 2.69 -3.41 -21.17
C ARG A 113 4.04 -4.11 -21.07
N HIS A 114 4.11 -5.41 -21.39
CA HIS A 114 5.34 -6.20 -21.41
C HIS A 114 5.58 -6.86 -22.78
N PRO A 115 5.62 -6.09 -23.89
CA PRO A 115 5.86 -6.67 -25.21
C PRO A 115 7.22 -7.39 -25.30
N HIS A 116 8.21 -6.99 -24.51
CA HIS A 116 9.50 -7.69 -24.43
C HIS A 116 9.39 -9.12 -23.86
N VAL A 117 8.37 -9.40 -23.05
CA VAL A 117 8.09 -10.75 -22.52
C VAL A 117 7.19 -11.53 -23.49
N PHE A 118 6.15 -10.88 -24.03
CA PHE A 118 5.06 -11.56 -24.75
C PHE A 118 5.08 -11.43 -26.28
N ALA A 119 5.89 -10.54 -26.85
CA ALA A 119 6.02 -10.35 -28.31
C ALA A 119 7.25 -11.06 -28.91
N ALA A 120 8.02 -11.79 -28.10
CA ALA A 120 9.13 -12.64 -28.54
C ALA A 120 8.57 -13.98 -29.10
N GLY A 121 8.06 -13.96 -30.33
CA GLY A 121 7.63 -15.15 -31.07
C GLY A 121 7.96 -15.05 -32.57
N PRO A 122 8.13 -16.17 -33.30
CA PRO A 122 8.42 -16.14 -34.73
C PRO A 122 7.26 -15.48 -35.49
N GLY A 123 7.48 -14.29 -36.05
CA GLY A 123 6.48 -13.53 -36.83
C GLY A 123 5.95 -12.24 -36.20
N SER A 124 6.40 -11.87 -34.99
CA SER A 124 6.08 -10.57 -34.41
C SER A 124 6.93 -9.47 -35.05
N SER A 125 6.29 -8.45 -35.64
CA SER A 125 6.94 -7.26 -36.20
C SER A 125 7.31 -6.22 -35.14
N VAL A 126 7.22 -6.57 -33.85
CA VAL A 126 7.64 -5.71 -32.76
C VAL A 126 9.13 -5.96 -32.54
N ASP A 127 9.95 -4.93 -32.75
CA ASP A 127 11.39 -4.97 -32.49
C ASP A 127 11.67 -5.48 -31.07
N ALA A 128 11.99 -6.77 -30.95
CA ALA A 128 12.44 -7.42 -29.72
C ALA A 128 13.81 -6.88 -29.25
N THR A 129 14.43 -6.01 -30.05
CA THR A 129 15.74 -5.38 -29.83
C THR A 129 15.69 -4.13 -28.95
N ALA A 130 14.50 -3.62 -28.58
CA ALA A 130 14.35 -2.50 -27.65
C ALA A 130 14.05 -2.95 -26.20
N ALA A 131 14.45 -4.17 -25.83
CA ALA A 131 14.63 -4.54 -24.43
C ALA A 131 15.71 -3.61 -23.84
N ALA A 132 15.31 -2.51 -23.20
CA ALA A 132 16.26 -1.90 -22.27
C ALA A 132 16.35 -2.89 -21.12
N ASP A 133 17.51 -3.53 -21.03
CA ASP A 133 17.86 -4.55 -20.04
C ASP A 133 17.94 -3.98 -18.61
N ASP A 134 17.76 -2.66 -18.43
CA ASP A 134 17.72 -2.01 -17.13
C ASP A 134 16.29 -1.69 -16.64
N VAL A 135 16.15 -1.67 -15.31
CA VAL A 135 14.90 -1.37 -14.59
C VAL A 135 14.37 0.02 -14.97
N ASP A 136 15.27 0.99 -15.17
CA ASP A 136 14.90 2.37 -15.50
C ASP A 136 14.28 2.50 -16.89
N GLY A 137 14.78 1.77 -17.88
CA GLY A 137 14.23 1.70 -19.21
C GLY A 137 12.86 1.01 -19.24
N GLN A 138 12.65 -0.01 -18.39
CA GLN A 138 11.33 -0.60 -18.19
C GLN A 138 10.34 0.41 -17.58
N HIS A 139 10.73 1.13 -16.53
CA HIS A 139 9.89 2.16 -15.90
C HIS A 139 9.50 3.28 -16.87
N ARG A 140 10.44 3.77 -17.69
CA ARG A 140 10.16 4.81 -18.70
C ARG A 140 9.16 4.34 -19.77
N ARG A 141 9.29 3.09 -20.23
CA ARG A 141 8.35 2.48 -21.19
C ARG A 141 6.96 2.33 -20.59
N TRP A 142 6.89 1.78 -19.37
CA TRP A 142 5.65 1.60 -18.63
C TRP A 142 4.87 2.92 -18.48
N ASP A 143 5.57 4.00 -18.13
CA ASP A 143 4.95 5.31 -17.99
C ASP A 143 4.50 5.91 -19.33
N ARG A 144 5.23 5.63 -20.44
CA ARG A 144 4.80 6.02 -21.80
C ARG A 144 3.51 5.32 -22.20
N LEU A 145 3.42 4.00 -21.99
CA LEU A 145 2.22 3.21 -22.30
C LEU A 145 1.03 3.66 -21.43
N LYS A 146 1.25 3.90 -20.13
CA LYS A 146 0.23 4.46 -19.23
C LYS A 146 -0.33 5.80 -19.69
N ARG A 147 0.49 6.68 -20.28
CA ARG A 147 0.04 7.97 -20.83
C ARG A 147 -0.78 7.77 -22.11
N ALA A 148 -0.31 6.91 -23.02
CA ALA A 148 -1.03 6.62 -24.27
C ALA A 148 -2.43 6.03 -24.03
N GLU A 149 -2.59 5.18 -23.01
CA GLU A 149 -3.87 4.57 -22.64
C GLU A 149 -4.87 5.55 -21.99
N LYS A 150 -4.44 6.75 -21.57
CA LYS A 150 -5.29 7.72 -20.86
C LYS A 150 -5.19 9.12 -21.50
N PRO A 151 -5.66 9.29 -22.75
CA PRO A 151 -5.53 10.54 -23.50
C PRO A 151 -6.29 11.72 -22.86
N ALA A 152 -7.27 11.44 -22.00
CA ALA A 152 -8.02 12.47 -21.27
C ALA A 152 -7.23 13.13 -20.12
N ARG A 153 -6.03 12.63 -19.77
CA ARG A 153 -5.20 13.26 -18.74
C ARG A 153 -4.50 14.49 -19.29
N THR A 154 -4.69 15.63 -18.64
CA THR A 154 -4.12 16.92 -19.03
C THR A 154 -2.93 17.31 -18.15
N SER A 155 -2.79 16.70 -16.97
CA SER A 155 -1.69 16.93 -16.03
C SER A 155 -0.88 15.67 -15.75
N ALA A 156 0.43 15.85 -15.56
CA ALA A 156 1.32 14.80 -15.07
C ALA A 156 0.91 14.24 -13.68
N LEU A 157 0.17 15.04 -12.91
CA LEU A 157 -0.29 14.72 -11.56
C LEU A 157 -1.66 14.01 -11.54
N ASP A 158 -2.32 13.85 -12.70
CA ASP A 158 -3.66 13.26 -12.77
C ASP A 158 -3.69 11.79 -12.30
N GLY A 159 -4.72 11.48 -11.51
CA GLY A 159 -4.97 10.14 -10.98
C GLY A 159 -4.04 9.72 -9.85
N VAL A 160 -3.45 10.68 -9.11
CA VAL A 160 -2.95 10.44 -7.75
C VAL A 160 -4.16 10.42 -6.81
N PRO A 161 -4.49 9.29 -6.16
CA PRO A 161 -5.65 9.22 -5.27
C PRO A 161 -5.51 10.20 -4.11
N ALA A 162 -6.58 10.94 -3.83
CA ALA A 162 -6.62 11.86 -2.68
C ALA A 162 -6.70 11.14 -1.34
N THR A 163 -7.17 9.88 -1.35
CA THR A 163 -7.35 9.03 -0.17
C THR A 163 -6.06 8.38 0.34
N LEU A 164 -4.94 8.52 -0.37
CA LEU A 164 -3.65 8.04 0.13
C LEU A 164 -3.22 8.82 1.37
N GLY A 165 -2.55 8.13 2.30
CA GLY A 165 -1.85 8.75 3.43
C GLY A 165 -0.96 9.91 2.98
N ALA A 166 -0.83 10.93 3.82
CA ALA A 166 -0.23 12.20 3.42
C ALA A 166 1.21 12.04 2.90
N LEU A 167 2.01 11.14 3.48
CA LEU A 167 3.39 10.88 3.04
C LEU A 167 3.39 10.13 1.72
N ALA A 168 2.65 9.02 1.62
CA ALA A 168 2.52 8.24 0.38
C ALA A 168 2.00 9.08 -0.79
N ARG A 169 1.00 9.95 -0.54
CA ARG A 169 0.45 10.86 -1.54
C ARG A 169 1.49 11.88 -2.00
N SER A 170 2.16 12.52 -1.05
CA SER A 170 3.20 13.53 -1.34
C SER A 170 4.36 12.93 -2.11
N GLN A 171 4.79 11.73 -1.73
CA GLN A 171 5.84 10.99 -2.41
C GLN A 171 5.43 10.62 -3.84
N LYS A 172 4.18 10.18 -4.04
CA LYS A 172 3.66 9.88 -5.39
C LYS A 172 3.59 11.12 -6.28
N LEU A 173 3.25 12.28 -5.73
CA LEU A 173 3.29 13.56 -6.45
C LEU A 173 4.73 13.93 -6.83
N ALA A 174 5.68 13.80 -5.91
CA ALA A 174 7.09 14.06 -6.15
C ALA A 174 7.64 13.19 -7.28
N SER A 175 7.36 11.88 -7.21
CA SER A 175 7.76 10.92 -8.24
C SER A 175 7.17 11.25 -9.61
N ARG A 176 5.91 11.73 -9.67
CA ARG A 176 5.26 12.16 -10.92
C ARG A 176 5.87 13.44 -11.48
N ALA A 177 6.13 14.43 -10.63
CA ALA A 177 6.78 15.67 -11.01
C ALA A 177 8.17 15.39 -11.63
N ARG A 178 8.94 14.50 -11.00
CA ARG A 178 10.26 14.06 -11.47
C ARG A 178 10.26 13.43 -12.82
N ARG A 179 9.35 12.48 -13.03
CA ARG A 179 9.23 11.82 -14.33
C ARG A 179 8.71 12.73 -15.43
N ALA A 180 8.07 13.84 -15.07
CA ALA A 180 7.66 14.88 -16.00
C ALA A 180 8.71 15.98 -16.19
N GLY A 181 9.86 15.91 -15.51
CA GLY A 181 10.91 16.92 -15.56
C GLY A 181 10.54 18.24 -14.90
N LEU A 182 9.57 18.23 -13.97
CA LEU A 182 9.06 19.43 -13.30
C LEU A 182 9.89 19.82 -12.06
N ASP A 183 10.91 19.06 -11.69
CA ASP A 183 11.69 19.24 -10.46
C ASP A 183 12.40 20.58 -10.38
N ALA A 184 12.92 21.05 -11.52
CA ALA A 184 13.62 22.34 -11.61
C ALA A 184 12.64 23.53 -11.68
N ALA A 185 11.37 23.27 -12.00
CA ALA A 185 10.31 24.27 -12.09
C ALA A 185 9.46 24.32 -10.80
N ALA A 186 9.51 23.28 -9.97
CA ALA A 186 8.91 23.28 -8.66
C ALA A 186 9.65 24.32 -7.80
N PRO A 187 8.96 25.30 -7.20
CA PRO A 187 9.62 26.25 -6.33
C PRO A 187 10.35 25.46 -5.25
N ALA A 188 11.63 25.80 -5.00
CA ALA A 188 12.31 25.35 -3.80
C ALA A 188 11.37 25.67 -2.63
N GLY A 189 10.94 24.66 -1.89
CA GLY A 189 10.13 24.88 -0.70
C GLY A 189 10.83 25.92 0.19
N PRO A 190 10.07 26.74 0.95
CA PRO A 190 10.66 27.76 1.80
C PRO A 190 11.77 27.14 2.66
N GLU A 191 12.87 27.87 2.85
CA GLU A 191 13.97 27.42 3.72
C GLU A 191 13.39 27.03 5.09
N VAL A 192 13.47 25.75 5.41
CA VAL A 192 12.72 25.16 6.52
C VAL A 192 13.53 25.29 7.80
N ARG A 193 13.04 26.09 8.77
CA ARG A 193 13.55 26.12 10.15
C ARG A 193 12.53 25.55 11.13
N PRO A 194 12.96 24.86 12.21
CA PRO A 194 12.02 24.38 13.22
C PRO A 194 11.34 25.56 13.93
N ALA A 195 10.02 25.45 14.12
CA ALA A 195 9.28 26.43 14.92
C ALA A 195 9.63 26.27 16.42
N PRO A 196 9.59 27.35 17.22
CA PRO A 196 9.73 27.25 18.66
C PRO A 196 8.63 26.36 19.26
N LEU A 197 8.99 25.58 20.27
CA LEU A 197 8.05 24.86 21.12
C LEU A 197 7.16 25.86 21.90
N PRO A 198 6.04 25.41 22.51
CA PRO A 198 5.15 26.28 23.28
C PRO A 198 5.84 27.01 24.45
N ASP A 199 6.96 26.48 24.93
CA ASP A 199 7.81 27.06 25.98
C ASP A 199 8.89 28.02 25.43
N GLY A 200 8.88 28.27 24.11
CA GLY A 200 9.83 29.15 23.42
C GLY A 200 11.18 28.50 23.10
N SER A 201 11.40 27.23 23.45
CA SER A 201 12.64 26.53 23.15
C SER A 201 12.70 26.06 21.68
N LEU A 202 13.90 26.07 21.09
CA LEU A 202 14.14 25.47 19.77
C LEU A 202 14.52 23.99 19.94
N PRO A 203 14.08 23.07 19.05
CA PRO A 203 14.31 21.63 19.20
C PRO A 203 15.78 21.16 19.14
N ASP A 204 16.76 22.04 18.95
CA ASP A 204 18.16 21.63 18.74
C ASP A 204 19.21 22.68 19.14
N GLY A 205 19.04 23.45 20.22
CA GLY A 205 20.11 24.28 20.80
C GLY A 205 20.76 25.32 19.85
N SER A 206 20.20 25.52 18.66
CA SER A 206 20.67 26.49 17.68
C SER A 206 20.24 27.89 18.14
N SER A 207 21.21 28.80 18.19
CA SER A 207 21.05 30.12 18.81
C SER A 207 19.99 30.96 18.11
N SER A 208 19.22 31.69 18.93
CA SER A 208 18.15 32.60 18.54
C SER A 208 18.68 33.81 17.76
N ASP A 209 18.55 33.78 16.43
CA ASP A 209 18.37 35.00 15.64
C ASP A 209 16.95 34.99 15.07
N ALA A 210 16.04 35.56 15.86
CA ALA A 210 14.58 35.56 15.64
C ALA A 210 14.09 36.74 14.76
N SER A 211 14.93 37.30 13.89
CA SER A 211 14.59 38.52 13.13
C SER A 211 14.39 38.33 11.62
N ALA A 212 14.22 37.10 11.16
CA ALA A 212 13.56 36.79 9.88
C ALA A 212 12.86 35.44 10.02
N ALA A 213 11.58 35.43 10.41
CA ALA A 213 10.75 34.24 10.41
C ALA A 213 10.56 33.75 8.96
N GLY A 214 11.47 32.88 8.50
CA GLY A 214 11.34 32.15 7.24
C GLY A 214 10.09 31.27 7.30
N ALA A 215 9.15 31.54 6.40
CA ALA A 215 7.80 31.02 6.38
C ALA A 215 7.69 29.56 5.88
N GLY A 216 8.35 28.63 6.55
CA GLY A 216 8.07 27.19 6.41
C GLY A 216 7.35 26.69 7.65
N GLY A 217 6.06 26.37 7.54
CA GLY A 217 5.31 25.71 8.62
C GLY A 217 5.73 24.25 8.81
N LEU A 218 5.12 23.55 9.79
CA LEU A 218 5.37 22.13 10.05
C LEU A 218 5.14 21.26 8.80
N GLY A 219 4.12 21.59 8.01
CA GLY A 219 3.76 20.85 6.80
C GLY A 219 4.86 20.89 5.72
N GLU A 220 5.49 22.05 5.51
CA GLU A 220 6.58 22.22 4.57
C GLU A 220 7.81 21.41 4.98
N ARG A 221 8.08 21.28 6.30
CA ARG A 221 9.17 20.42 6.79
C ARG A 221 8.90 18.96 6.53
N LEU A 222 7.66 18.51 6.81
CA LEU A 222 7.25 17.13 6.54
C LEU A 222 7.33 16.83 5.04
N LEU A 223 6.89 17.76 4.18
CA LEU A 223 7.02 17.62 2.74
C LEU A 223 8.48 17.51 2.30
N ALA A 224 9.37 18.36 2.83
CA ALA A 224 10.81 18.31 2.50
C ALA A 224 11.42 16.94 2.83
N LEU A 225 11.08 16.36 3.99
CA LEU A 225 11.52 15.01 4.36
C LEU A 225 10.98 13.93 3.40
N VAL A 226 9.74 14.07 2.93
CA VAL A 226 9.18 13.15 1.93
C VAL A 226 9.88 13.27 0.58
N LEU A 227 10.21 14.50 0.14
CA LEU A 227 10.96 14.72 -1.09
C LEU A 227 12.37 14.12 -1.03
N GLU A 228 13.04 14.24 0.13
CA GLU A 228 14.33 13.60 0.41
C GLU A 228 14.22 12.07 0.38
N ALA A 229 13.19 11.50 1.02
CA ALA A 229 12.92 10.08 0.99
C ALA A 229 12.71 9.57 -0.46
N ASP A 230 11.92 10.27 -1.27
CA ASP A 230 11.70 9.89 -2.67
C ASP A 230 12.99 9.96 -3.51
N ALA A 231 13.81 11.00 -3.30
CA ALA A 231 15.10 11.13 -3.99
C ALA A 231 16.08 10.00 -3.64
N ARG A 232 15.93 9.39 -2.44
CA ARG A 232 16.72 8.24 -1.98
C ARG A 232 16.06 6.89 -2.26
N GLY A 233 14.88 6.86 -2.89
CA GLY A 233 14.13 5.63 -3.12
C GLY A 233 13.61 4.96 -1.84
N VAL A 234 13.44 5.75 -0.76
CA VAL A 234 12.90 5.28 0.52
C VAL A 234 11.40 5.53 0.55
N ASP A 235 10.59 4.52 0.87
CA ASP A 235 9.16 4.69 1.15
C ASP A 235 8.97 5.46 2.47
N ALA A 236 8.52 6.71 2.36
CA ALA A 236 8.38 7.62 3.50
C ALA A 236 7.28 7.17 4.47
N GLU A 237 6.16 6.67 3.94
CA GLU A 237 5.03 6.19 4.75
C GLU A 237 5.45 4.95 5.55
N GLY A 238 6.06 3.97 4.87
CA GLY A 238 6.58 2.78 5.55
C GLY A 238 7.73 3.06 6.50
N ALA A 239 8.62 4.00 6.17
CA ALA A 239 9.69 4.41 7.07
C ALA A 239 9.14 4.98 8.38
N LEU A 240 8.14 5.88 8.31
CA LEU A 240 7.51 6.41 9.51
C LEU A 240 6.74 5.33 10.27
N ARG A 241 5.98 4.47 9.58
CA ARG A 241 5.25 3.36 10.22
C ARG A 241 6.18 2.47 11.06
N ARG A 242 7.29 2.00 10.48
CA ARG A 242 8.28 1.17 11.20
C ARG A 242 8.95 1.91 12.36
N ALA A 243 9.28 3.19 12.18
CA ALA A 243 9.86 4.00 13.24
C ALA A 243 8.88 4.22 14.41
N SER A 244 7.58 4.42 14.12
CA SER A 244 6.51 4.53 15.11
C SER A 244 6.31 3.23 15.88
N ALA A 245 6.27 2.07 15.19
CA ALA A 245 6.16 0.76 15.85
C ALA A 245 7.34 0.52 16.83
N ALA A 246 8.57 0.84 16.42
CA ALA A 246 9.75 0.73 17.29
C ALA A 246 9.73 1.74 18.45
N TRP A 247 9.07 2.89 18.30
CA TRP A 247 8.88 3.84 19.40
C TRP A 247 7.80 3.35 20.36
N GLU A 248 6.70 2.81 19.86
CA GLU A 248 5.63 2.20 20.66
C GLU A 248 6.17 1.08 21.55
N GLU A 249 6.99 0.17 21.01
CA GLU A 249 7.60 -0.90 21.80
C GLU A 249 8.45 -0.37 22.97
N ARG A 250 9.19 0.72 22.73
CA ARG A 250 9.97 1.40 23.78
C ARG A 250 9.07 2.03 24.84
N LEU A 251 7.93 2.61 24.44
CA LEU A 251 6.94 3.16 25.37
C LEU A 251 6.31 2.05 26.23
N ARG A 252 5.85 0.95 25.62
CA ARG A 252 5.27 -0.22 26.32
C ARG A 252 6.26 -0.84 27.33
N SER A 253 7.53 -0.94 26.94
CA SER A 253 8.61 -1.38 27.83
C SER A 253 8.80 -0.45 29.03
N ALA A 254 8.77 0.87 28.81
CA ALA A 254 8.90 1.86 29.88
C ALA A 254 7.70 1.86 30.84
N GLU A 255 6.48 1.69 30.33
CA GLU A 255 5.26 1.56 31.13
C GLU A 255 5.33 0.34 32.07
N THR A 256 5.78 -0.80 31.53
CA THR A 256 5.94 -2.04 32.32
C THR A 256 6.99 -1.88 33.42
N ALA A 257 8.13 -1.25 33.12
CA ALA A 257 9.18 -0.98 34.08
C ALA A 257 8.73 0.01 35.19
N GLY A 258 7.99 1.05 34.81
CA GLY A 258 7.40 2.02 35.74
C GLY A 258 6.35 1.37 36.66
N ALA A 259 5.51 0.48 36.14
CA ALA A 259 4.53 -0.27 36.92
C ALA A 259 5.19 -1.23 37.92
N ALA A 260 6.26 -1.93 37.51
CA ALA A 260 7.04 -2.79 38.40
C ALA A 260 7.74 -2.00 39.52
N GLY A 261 8.31 -0.84 39.19
CA GLY A 261 8.93 0.07 40.18
C GLY A 261 7.91 0.66 41.18
N ALA A 262 6.70 0.99 40.73
CA ALA A 262 5.62 1.47 41.60
C ALA A 262 5.05 0.36 42.51
N SER A 263 5.05 -0.90 42.05
CA SER A 263 4.62 -2.04 42.87
C SER A 263 5.66 -2.46 43.91
N GLY A 264 6.95 -2.26 43.65
CA GLY A 264 8.04 -2.55 44.59
C GLY A 264 8.18 -1.58 45.76
N LEU A 265 7.59 -0.37 45.65
CA LEU A 265 7.59 0.65 46.70
C LEU A 265 6.39 0.53 47.66
N ARG A 266 5.51 -0.47 47.49
CA ARG A 266 4.41 -0.80 48.43
C ARG A 266 4.65 -2.17 49.08
N GLY A 267 5.70 -2.26 49.90
CA GLY A 267 5.98 -3.37 50.84
C GLY A 267 6.28 -2.82 52.24
N PRO A 268 6.12 -3.59 53.33
CA PRO A 268 5.26 -3.23 54.45
C PRO A 268 5.98 -2.49 55.59
N ASP A 269 5.77 -1.18 55.69
CA ASP A 269 5.91 -0.45 56.95
C ASP A 269 4.51 -0.05 57.43
N ALA A 270 3.84 -1.00 58.07
CA ALA A 270 2.66 -0.75 58.90
C ALA A 270 2.60 -1.81 60.01
N LEU A 271 3.47 -1.66 61.01
CA LEU A 271 3.20 -1.94 62.43
C LEU A 271 4.03 -0.98 63.29
#